data_AF-A0A3Q3EF36-F1
#
_entry.id   AF-A0A3Q3EF36-F1
#
_cell.length_a   1.000
_cell.length_b   1.000
_cell.length_c   1.000
_cell.angle_alpha   90.00
_cell.angle_beta   90.00
_cell.angle_gamma   90.00
#
_symmetry.space_group_name_H-M   'P 1'
#
loop_
_entity.id
_entity.type
_entity.pdbx_description
1 polymer ?
#
loop_
_entity_poly.entity_id
_entity_poly.type
_entity_poly.pdbx_seq_one_letter_code
_entity_poly.pdbx_strand_id
1 'polypeptide(L)'
;MSVEVDLLLQEAKESIEAAQNYRSELQQRLNGLNQARKQVRGSSGQARETLRRHFTELQAAAGRLLTERLNALLAEVDTIEADSVKPLDDCQSLIEHGVGQADELLREGEAALRCGLGEKEDKLGSFTKKAMHIQLDSLPEVPALVDVPCVSAQLDDSVLGLLRERVSRHGSVSSHPPAQIDELQERPGSILVRWCKVDEDFAAADYRLQYRRSGSGGSQYEDAYIGRDCEFLVLHLDPHTDYLFRVCARGEGRTEWSPWSIPQTGYTTLTPHEWCPGTEGYILSSRRNIALRNDSSQSRCPALYSNAPTYFCGQTLTFKYAHTLHPNTDCRLLKSFFGALEQKHSFPDSLLCCCFVCRCSGAVFVNGKEMTNQLPAVTVGSAVTFDMEVVNLFPISNNNTPSEGGHFKLRVTIGSGNREVVFDWLVDQAVDCLYFGCSFVGCGWKVLVF
;
A
#
# COMPACT_ATOMS: atom_id res chain seq x y z
N MET A 1 -0.28 -35.09 -66.24
CA MET A 1 -0.74 -35.73 -64.99
C MET A 1 0.16 -35.46 -63.78
N SER A 2 1.41 -34.95 -63.90
CA SER A 2 2.29 -34.72 -62.73
C SER A 2 2.07 -33.37 -62.01
N VAL A 3 1.91 -32.27 -62.76
CA VAL A 3 1.87 -30.90 -62.17
C VAL A 3 0.64 -30.65 -61.28
N GLU A 4 -0.52 -31.22 -61.64
CA GLU A 4 -1.77 -31.07 -60.88
C GLU A 4 -1.72 -31.85 -59.56
N VAL A 5 -1.05 -33.01 -59.56
CA VAL A 5 -0.80 -33.80 -58.34
C VAL A 5 0.19 -33.09 -57.43
N ASP A 6 1.22 -32.46 -57.98
CA ASP A 6 2.21 -31.69 -57.21
C ASP A 6 1.59 -30.44 -56.55
N LEU A 7 0.68 -29.74 -57.25
CA LEU A 7 -0.09 -28.62 -56.69
C LEU A 7 -1.01 -29.05 -55.55
N LEU A 8 -1.77 -30.13 -55.73
CA LEU A 8 -2.63 -30.69 -54.67
C LEU A 8 -1.80 -31.16 -53.46
N LEU A 9 -0.60 -31.67 -53.70
CA LEU A 9 0.31 -32.12 -52.64
C LEU A 9 0.90 -30.93 -51.85
N GLN A 10 1.16 -29.81 -52.52
CA GLN A 10 1.59 -28.57 -51.87
C GLN A 10 0.46 -27.94 -51.06
N GLU A 11 -0.76 -27.86 -51.62
CA GLU A 11 -1.95 -27.37 -50.92
C GLU A 11 -2.29 -28.23 -49.69
N ALA A 12 -2.14 -29.55 -49.80
CA ALA A 12 -2.30 -30.47 -48.68
C ALA A 12 -1.26 -30.23 -47.58
N LYS A 13 0.00 -29.94 -47.92
CA LYS A 13 1.05 -29.61 -46.94
C LYS A 13 0.74 -28.31 -46.19
N GLU A 14 0.37 -27.26 -46.90
CA GLU A 14 -0.02 -25.97 -46.31
C GLU A 14 -1.25 -26.12 -45.40
N SER A 15 -2.24 -26.91 -45.85
CA SER A 15 -3.42 -27.23 -45.04
C SER A 15 -3.07 -28.01 -43.77
N ILE A 16 -2.13 -28.96 -43.84
CA ILE A 16 -1.64 -29.71 -42.68
C ILE A 16 -0.91 -28.77 -41.70
N GLU A 17 -0.05 -27.88 -42.19
CA GLU A 17 0.66 -26.90 -41.35
C GLU A 17 -0.32 -25.93 -40.67
N ALA A 18 -1.29 -25.40 -41.41
CA ALA A 18 -2.36 -24.56 -40.87
C ALA A 18 -3.17 -25.31 -39.78
N ALA A 19 -3.53 -26.58 -40.03
CA ALA A 19 -4.25 -27.39 -39.05
C ALA A 19 -3.40 -27.68 -37.79
N GLN A 20 -2.08 -27.88 -37.94
CA GLN A 20 -1.16 -28.04 -36.80
C GLN A 20 -1.05 -26.77 -35.97
N ASN A 21 -0.91 -25.61 -36.60
CA ASN A 21 -0.87 -24.31 -35.94
C ASN A 21 -2.19 -24.03 -35.20
N TYR A 22 -3.33 -24.26 -35.86
CA TYR A 22 -4.65 -24.10 -35.25
C TYR A 22 -4.85 -25.01 -34.04
N ARG A 23 -4.41 -26.28 -34.11
CA ARG A 23 -4.45 -27.22 -32.98
C ARG A 23 -3.61 -26.70 -31.81
N SER A 24 -2.41 -26.20 -32.05
CA SER A 24 -1.53 -25.64 -31.02
C SER A 24 -2.16 -24.43 -30.34
N GLU A 25 -2.77 -23.53 -31.11
CA GLU A 25 -3.49 -22.36 -30.57
C GLU A 25 -4.70 -22.78 -29.72
N LEU A 26 -5.49 -23.76 -30.18
CA LEU A 26 -6.60 -24.31 -29.41
C LEU A 26 -6.13 -24.95 -28.10
N GLN A 27 -5.00 -25.66 -28.10
CA GLN A 27 -4.41 -26.22 -26.89
C GLN A 27 -3.96 -25.12 -25.91
N GLN A 28 -3.37 -24.03 -26.42
CA GLN A 28 -3.01 -22.88 -25.60
C GLN A 28 -4.23 -22.20 -24.98
N ARG A 29 -5.30 -22.00 -25.77
CA ARG A 29 -6.59 -21.45 -25.27
C ARG A 29 -7.23 -22.37 -24.23
N LEU A 30 -7.17 -23.69 -24.42
CA LEU A 30 -7.66 -24.67 -23.43
C LEU A 30 -6.87 -24.61 -22.12
N ASN A 31 -5.56 -24.45 -22.20
CA ASN A 31 -4.71 -24.25 -21.02
C ASN A 31 -5.07 -22.95 -20.28
N GLY A 32 -5.26 -21.85 -21.02
CA GLY A 32 -5.74 -20.58 -20.46
C GLY A 32 -7.10 -20.72 -19.75
N LEU A 33 -8.04 -21.44 -20.36
CA LEU A 33 -9.35 -21.70 -19.75
C LEU A 33 -9.23 -22.52 -18.44
N ASN A 34 -8.34 -23.51 -18.41
CA ASN A 34 -8.08 -24.30 -17.21
C ASN A 34 -7.45 -23.46 -16.09
N GLN A 35 -6.56 -22.53 -16.43
CA GLN A 35 -5.99 -21.57 -15.47
C GLN A 35 -7.07 -20.63 -14.93
N ALA A 36 -7.93 -20.06 -15.80
CA ALA A 36 -9.04 -19.22 -15.38
C ALA A 36 -10.00 -19.97 -14.43
N ARG A 37 -10.31 -21.24 -14.71
CA ARG A 37 -11.10 -22.09 -13.78
C ARG A 37 -10.43 -22.28 -12.43
N LYS A 38 -9.12 -22.56 -12.40
CA LYS A 38 -8.35 -22.68 -11.16
C LYS A 38 -8.38 -21.38 -10.36
N GLN A 39 -8.22 -20.24 -11.03
CA GLN A 39 -8.26 -18.92 -10.40
C GLN A 39 -9.63 -18.64 -9.75
N VAL A 40 -10.73 -18.85 -10.47
CA VAL A 40 -12.09 -18.62 -9.93
C VAL A 40 -12.35 -19.54 -8.73
N ARG A 41 -11.97 -20.82 -8.82
CA ARG A 41 -12.14 -21.75 -7.70
C ARG A 41 -11.29 -21.38 -6.49
N GLY A 42 -10.02 -21.03 -6.69
CA GLY A 42 -9.10 -20.63 -5.63
C GLY A 42 -9.56 -19.36 -4.92
N SER A 43 -9.82 -18.30 -5.69
CA SER A 43 -10.31 -17.01 -5.16
C SER A 43 -11.64 -17.16 -4.43
N SER A 44 -12.59 -17.93 -4.97
CA SER A 44 -13.86 -18.22 -4.29
C SER A 44 -13.66 -18.99 -2.98
N GLY A 45 -12.72 -19.93 -2.94
CA GLY A 45 -12.36 -20.66 -1.72
C GLY A 45 -11.84 -19.72 -0.63
N GLN A 46 -10.86 -18.88 -0.99
CA GLN A 46 -10.26 -17.90 -0.08
C GLN A 46 -11.26 -16.84 0.40
N ALA A 47 -12.16 -16.38 -0.48
CA ALA A 47 -13.22 -15.44 -0.11
C ALA A 47 -14.19 -16.05 0.92
N ARG A 48 -14.60 -17.32 0.72
CA ARG A 48 -15.46 -18.03 1.68
C ARG A 48 -14.79 -18.18 3.04
N GLU A 49 -13.51 -18.55 3.07
CA GLU A 49 -12.75 -18.68 4.31
C GLU A 49 -12.63 -17.34 5.04
N THR A 50 -12.30 -16.27 4.32
CA THR A 50 -12.19 -14.91 4.87
C THR A 50 -13.52 -14.45 5.46
N LEU A 51 -14.63 -14.63 4.75
CA LEU A 51 -15.97 -14.30 5.24
C LEU A 51 -16.31 -15.10 6.50
N ARG A 52 -16.09 -16.43 6.50
CA ARG A 52 -16.37 -17.29 7.66
C ARG A 52 -15.56 -16.87 8.89
N ARG A 53 -14.27 -16.59 8.70
CA ARG A 53 -13.39 -16.12 9.77
C ARG A 53 -13.88 -14.78 10.33
N HIS A 54 -14.13 -13.81 9.45
CA HIS A 54 -14.61 -12.48 9.84
C HIS A 54 -15.90 -12.52 10.65
N PHE A 55 -16.92 -13.25 10.17
CA PHE A 55 -18.20 -13.33 10.87
C PHE A 55 -18.11 -14.15 12.17
N THR A 56 -17.23 -15.15 12.25
CA THR A 56 -16.95 -15.86 13.51
C THR A 56 -16.33 -14.92 14.54
N GLU A 57 -15.33 -14.13 14.15
CA GLU A 57 -14.67 -13.16 15.02
C GLU A 57 -15.65 -12.06 15.47
N LEU A 58 -16.48 -11.55 14.57
CA LEU A 58 -17.51 -10.55 14.87
C LEU A 58 -18.56 -11.10 15.85
N GLN A 59 -19.03 -12.33 15.63
CA GLN A 59 -19.97 -13.00 16.53
C GLN A 59 -19.37 -13.19 17.92
N ALA A 60 -18.11 -13.61 18.02
CA ALA A 60 -17.43 -13.76 19.29
C ALA A 60 -17.28 -12.41 20.02
N ALA A 61 -16.90 -11.35 19.30
CA ALA A 61 -16.77 -10.02 19.88
C ALA A 61 -18.11 -9.46 20.37
N ALA A 62 -19.16 -9.52 19.54
CA ALA A 62 -20.50 -9.08 19.91
C ALA A 62 -21.05 -9.89 21.10
N GLY A 63 -20.86 -11.21 21.09
CA GLY A 63 -21.25 -12.08 22.19
C GLY A 63 -20.58 -11.70 23.52
N ARG A 64 -19.27 -11.41 23.50
CA ARG A 64 -18.56 -10.94 24.71
C ARG A 64 -19.15 -9.65 25.26
N LEU A 65 -19.37 -8.65 24.40
CA LEU A 65 -19.93 -7.35 24.82
C LEU A 65 -21.34 -7.49 25.43
N LEU A 66 -22.18 -8.36 24.86
CA LEU A 66 -23.51 -8.64 25.40
C LEU A 66 -23.44 -9.33 26.76
N THR A 67 -22.55 -10.32 26.91
CA THR A 67 -22.32 -11.00 28.20
C THR A 67 -21.78 -10.04 29.26
N GLU A 68 -20.83 -9.18 28.90
CA GLU A 68 -20.29 -8.15 29.81
C GLU A 68 -21.40 -7.19 30.28
N ARG A 69 -22.28 -6.75 29.37
CA ARG A 69 -23.39 -5.87 29.74
C ARG A 69 -24.42 -6.57 30.63
N LEU A 70 -24.74 -7.83 30.35
CA LEU A 70 -25.63 -8.63 31.20
C LEU A 70 -25.05 -8.77 32.61
N ASN A 71 -23.78 -9.13 32.73
CA ASN A 71 -23.11 -9.29 34.02
C ASN A 71 -23.10 -7.97 34.81
N ALA A 72 -22.89 -6.84 34.14
CA ALA A 72 -22.97 -5.53 34.79
C ALA A 72 -24.37 -5.24 35.35
N LEU A 73 -25.43 -5.50 34.57
CA LEU A 73 -26.81 -5.30 35.03
C LEU A 73 -27.19 -6.24 36.20
N LEU A 74 -26.74 -7.49 36.15
CA LEU A 74 -26.94 -8.43 37.26
C LEU A 74 -26.22 -7.96 38.52
N ALA A 75 -24.98 -7.48 38.41
CA ALA A 75 -24.25 -6.93 39.56
C ALA A 75 -24.93 -5.67 40.13
N GLU A 76 -25.55 -4.83 39.29
CA GLU A 76 -26.36 -3.69 39.75
C GLU A 76 -27.57 -4.18 40.56
N VAL A 77 -28.27 -5.23 40.11
CA VAL A 77 -29.38 -5.86 40.85
C VAL A 77 -28.90 -6.42 42.20
N ASP A 78 -27.83 -7.21 42.20
CA ASP A 78 -27.27 -7.82 43.40
C ASP A 78 -26.85 -6.76 44.43
N THR A 79 -26.31 -5.63 43.95
CA THR A 79 -25.92 -4.49 44.82
C THR A 79 -27.15 -3.85 45.46
N ILE A 80 -28.20 -3.58 44.68
CA ILE A 80 -29.44 -2.98 45.22
C ILE A 80 -30.09 -3.93 46.23
N GLU A 81 -30.12 -5.23 45.94
CA GLU A 81 -30.64 -6.24 46.86
C GLU A 81 -29.86 -6.23 48.18
N ALA A 82 -28.53 -6.33 48.12
CA ALA A 82 -27.68 -6.35 49.31
C ALA A 82 -27.83 -5.08 50.16
N ASP A 83 -27.89 -3.90 49.53
CA ASP A 83 -28.04 -2.62 50.20
C ASP A 83 -29.44 -2.44 50.81
N SER A 84 -30.48 -3.03 50.20
CA SER A 84 -31.88 -2.90 50.64
C SER A 84 -32.27 -3.91 51.71
N VAL A 85 -31.72 -5.13 51.67
CA VAL A 85 -32.06 -6.21 52.62
C VAL A 85 -31.45 -5.97 53.99
N LYS A 86 -30.21 -5.48 54.06
CA LYS A 86 -29.51 -5.33 55.35
C LYS A 86 -30.26 -4.49 56.39
N PRO A 87 -30.81 -3.30 56.08
CA PRO A 87 -31.62 -2.55 57.05
C PRO A 87 -32.88 -3.30 57.49
N LEU A 88 -33.46 -4.13 56.63
CA LEU A 88 -34.63 -4.95 56.95
C LEU A 88 -34.26 -6.08 57.92
N ASP A 89 -33.11 -6.73 57.72
CA ASP A 89 -32.57 -7.73 58.65
C ASP A 89 -32.27 -7.11 60.04
N ASP A 90 -31.73 -5.90 60.06
CA ASP A 90 -31.49 -5.14 61.29
C ASP A 90 -32.82 -4.81 62.00
N CYS A 91 -33.84 -4.36 61.26
CA CYS A 91 -35.20 -4.13 61.78
C CYS A 91 -35.82 -5.42 62.32
N GLN A 92 -35.70 -6.55 61.60
CA GLN A 92 -36.20 -7.85 62.04
C GLN A 92 -35.54 -8.26 63.36
N SER A 93 -34.21 -8.13 63.46
CA SER A 93 -33.45 -8.47 64.67
C SER A 93 -33.89 -7.65 65.88
N LEU A 94 -34.17 -6.35 65.70
CA LEU A 94 -34.70 -5.48 66.76
C LEU A 94 -36.09 -5.92 67.22
N ILE A 95 -36.97 -6.28 66.29
CA ILE A 95 -38.32 -6.77 66.61
C ILE A 95 -38.25 -8.11 67.34
N GLU A 96 -37.46 -9.06 66.84
CA GLU A 96 -37.28 -10.37 67.47
C GLU A 96 -36.71 -10.25 68.88
N HIS A 97 -35.74 -9.36 69.10
CA HIS A 97 -35.22 -9.09 70.44
C HIS A 97 -36.28 -8.49 71.37
N GLY A 98 -37.06 -7.51 70.88
CA GLY A 98 -38.15 -6.90 71.64
C GLY A 98 -39.24 -7.92 72.02
N VAL A 99 -39.61 -8.81 71.10
CA VAL A 99 -40.53 -9.93 71.37
C VAL A 99 -39.98 -10.84 72.45
N GLY A 100 -38.70 -11.24 72.36
CA GLY A 100 -38.07 -12.08 73.38
C GLY A 100 -38.05 -11.43 74.77
N GLN A 101 -37.73 -10.14 74.86
CA GLN A 101 -37.79 -9.38 76.12
C GLN A 101 -39.20 -9.31 76.69
N ALA A 102 -40.22 -9.12 75.84
CA ALA A 102 -41.61 -9.11 76.25
C ALA A 102 -42.07 -10.47 76.76
N ASP A 103 -41.69 -11.57 76.09
CA ASP A 103 -42.00 -12.94 76.52
C ASP A 103 -41.35 -13.28 77.88
N GLU A 104 -40.09 -12.90 78.10
CA GLU A 104 -39.43 -13.07 79.39
C GLU A 104 -40.14 -12.30 80.51
N LEU A 105 -40.51 -11.04 80.24
CA LEU A 105 -41.22 -10.20 81.19
C LEU A 105 -42.59 -10.78 81.54
N LEU A 106 -43.33 -11.27 80.54
CA LEU A 106 -44.62 -11.94 80.74
C LEU A 106 -44.45 -13.18 81.64
N ARG A 107 -43.46 -14.03 81.34
CA ARG A 107 -43.18 -15.23 82.14
C ARG A 107 -42.83 -14.90 83.59
N GLU A 108 -42.00 -13.88 83.82
CA GLU A 108 -41.65 -13.42 85.17
C GLU A 108 -42.86 -12.82 85.91
N GLY A 109 -43.69 -12.04 85.23
CA GLY A 109 -44.93 -11.49 85.79
C GLY A 109 -45.91 -12.58 86.21
N GLU A 110 -46.15 -13.57 85.34
CA GLU A 110 -47.00 -14.72 85.65
C GLU A 110 -46.45 -15.58 86.79
N ALA A 111 -45.13 -15.73 86.90
CA ALA A 111 -44.49 -16.46 87.99
C ALA A 111 -44.59 -15.70 89.33
N ALA A 112 -44.41 -14.38 89.32
CA ALA A 112 -44.55 -13.52 90.49
C ALA A 112 -45.98 -13.56 91.05
N LEU A 113 -47.00 -13.58 90.18
CA LEU A 113 -48.41 -13.69 90.57
C LEU A 113 -48.75 -15.03 91.26
N ARG A 114 -48.01 -16.10 90.96
CA ARG A 114 -48.22 -17.45 91.50
C ARG A 114 -47.48 -17.74 92.82
N CYS A 115 -46.65 -16.83 93.34
CA CYS A 115 -45.86 -17.03 94.56
C CYS A 115 -46.65 -16.75 95.88
N GLY A 116 -46.26 -17.42 96.97
CA GLY A 116 -46.85 -17.26 98.31
C GLY A 116 -46.49 -15.94 99.01
N LEU A 117 -47.28 -15.56 100.04
CA LEU A 117 -47.28 -14.21 100.66
C LEU A 117 -45.91 -13.65 101.11
N GLY A 118 -44.92 -14.50 101.41
CA GLY A 118 -43.60 -14.07 101.90
C GLY A 118 -42.55 -13.69 100.84
N GLU A 119 -42.64 -14.21 99.61
CA GLU A 119 -41.70 -13.92 98.51
C GLU A 119 -42.30 -13.01 97.42
N LYS A 120 -43.57 -12.63 97.59
CA LYS A 120 -44.39 -11.96 96.58
C LYS A 120 -43.96 -10.51 96.37
N GLU A 121 -43.52 -9.83 97.43
CA GLU A 121 -43.15 -8.40 97.39
C GLU A 121 -41.85 -8.18 96.59
N ASP A 122 -40.82 -8.99 96.82
CA ASP A 122 -39.54 -8.89 96.11
C ASP A 122 -39.65 -9.25 94.62
N LYS A 123 -40.39 -10.32 94.29
CA LYS A 123 -40.58 -10.77 92.90
C LYS A 123 -41.44 -9.79 92.10
N LEU A 124 -42.48 -9.22 92.71
CA LEU A 124 -43.34 -8.22 92.07
C LEU A 124 -42.60 -6.86 91.93
N GLY A 125 -41.77 -6.50 92.89
CA GLY A 125 -40.89 -5.33 92.81
C GLY A 125 -39.86 -5.44 91.68
N SER A 126 -39.22 -6.61 91.53
CA SER A 126 -38.30 -6.91 90.42
C SER A 126 -38.99 -6.84 89.05
N PHE A 127 -40.18 -7.47 88.92
CA PHE A 127 -40.99 -7.39 87.71
C PHE A 127 -41.36 -5.95 87.35
N THR A 128 -41.89 -5.19 88.31
CA THR A 128 -42.31 -3.79 88.09
C THR A 128 -41.13 -2.92 87.66
N LYS A 129 -39.95 -3.14 88.24
CA LYS A 129 -38.71 -2.46 87.87
C LYS A 129 -38.27 -2.80 86.44
N LYS A 130 -38.33 -4.07 86.03
CA LYS A 130 -38.01 -4.50 84.65
C LYS A 130 -39.03 -3.97 83.63
N ALA A 131 -40.32 -4.02 83.97
CA ALA A 131 -41.40 -3.51 83.11
C ALA A 131 -41.24 -2.02 82.81
N MET A 132 -40.82 -1.22 83.81
CA MET A 132 -40.54 0.21 83.60
C MET A 132 -39.32 0.47 82.70
N HIS A 133 -38.45 -0.50 82.50
CA HIS A 133 -37.25 -0.36 81.67
C HIS A 133 -37.50 -0.74 80.19
N ILE A 134 -38.50 -1.58 79.92
CA ILE A 134 -38.77 -2.14 78.57
C ILE A 134 -39.64 -1.21 77.69
N GLN A 135 -40.10 -0.06 78.20
CA GLN A 135 -40.89 0.94 77.46
C GLN A 135 -42.04 0.31 76.63
N LEU A 136 -42.91 -0.44 77.31
CA LEU A 136 -44.02 -1.21 76.72
C LEU A 136 -45.02 -0.39 75.86
N ASP A 137 -44.96 0.93 75.95
CA ASP A 137 -45.86 1.86 75.24
C ASP A 137 -45.32 2.29 73.86
N SER A 138 -44.15 1.79 73.45
CA SER A 138 -43.52 2.13 72.17
C SER A 138 -43.12 0.89 71.37
N LEU A 139 -43.46 0.86 70.09
CA LEU A 139 -43.03 -0.16 69.12
C LEU A 139 -41.98 0.42 68.17
N PRO A 140 -41.01 -0.39 67.71
CA PRO A 140 -40.09 0.03 66.66
C PRO A 140 -40.87 0.31 65.36
N GLU A 141 -40.46 1.33 64.63
CA GLU A 141 -41.04 1.69 63.35
C GLU A 141 -40.56 0.73 62.25
N VAL A 142 -41.49 0.31 61.38
CA VAL A 142 -41.21 -0.56 60.24
C VAL A 142 -41.49 0.24 58.96
N PRO A 143 -40.56 0.26 57.98
CA PRO A 143 -40.77 0.97 56.73
C PRO A 143 -42.01 0.46 56.00
N ALA A 144 -42.79 1.37 55.38
CA ALA A 144 -43.91 0.97 54.54
C ALA A 144 -43.37 0.32 53.26
N LEU A 145 -44.12 -0.61 52.67
CA LEU A 145 -43.68 -1.33 51.46
C LEU A 145 -43.41 -0.40 50.26
N VAL A 146 -44.07 0.76 50.21
CA VAL A 146 -43.82 1.78 49.18
C VAL A 146 -42.44 2.44 49.32
N ASP A 147 -41.90 2.43 50.54
CA ASP A 147 -40.58 2.99 50.86
C ASP A 147 -39.46 1.95 50.70
N VAL A 148 -39.81 0.67 50.49
CA VAL A 148 -38.85 -0.40 50.21
C VAL A 148 -38.60 -0.47 48.70
N PRO A 149 -37.33 -0.47 48.24
CA PRO A 149 -37.01 -0.58 46.83
C PRO A 149 -37.63 -1.81 46.15
N CYS A 150 -38.20 -1.61 44.96
CA CYS A 150 -38.70 -2.69 44.09
C CYS A 150 -37.84 -2.74 42.82
N VAL A 151 -36.96 -3.75 42.73
CA VAL A 151 -36.01 -3.89 41.62
C VAL A 151 -36.72 -4.43 40.38
N SER A 152 -36.56 -3.74 39.24
CA SER A 152 -37.10 -4.18 37.96
C SER A 152 -36.14 -3.84 36.81
N ALA A 153 -36.10 -4.70 35.79
CA ALA A 153 -35.31 -4.47 34.58
C ALA A 153 -36.21 -3.95 33.45
N GLN A 154 -35.81 -2.84 32.83
CA GLN A 154 -36.45 -2.31 31.63
C GLN A 154 -35.55 -2.53 30.42
N LEU A 155 -36.07 -3.21 29.40
CA LEU A 155 -35.35 -3.57 28.19
C LEU A 155 -36.11 -3.03 26.98
N ASP A 156 -35.37 -2.51 26.00
CA ASP A 156 -35.90 -2.01 24.74
C ASP A 156 -35.28 -2.74 23.54
N ASP A 157 -36.10 -3.03 22.53
CA ASP A 157 -35.72 -3.83 21.36
C ASP A 157 -35.06 -3.00 20.25
N SER A 158 -34.94 -1.67 20.41
CA SER A 158 -34.33 -0.79 19.40
C SER A 158 -32.91 -1.22 19.01
N VAL A 159 -32.13 -1.72 19.96
CA VAL A 159 -30.75 -2.22 19.72
C VAL A 159 -30.76 -3.40 18.76
N LEU A 160 -31.72 -4.33 18.90
CA LEU A 160 -31.85 -5.48 18.01
C LEU A 160 -32.20 -5.04 16.58
N GLY A 161 -33.06 -4.03 16.45
CA GLY A 161 -33.40 -3.42 15.16
C GLY A 161 -32.17 -2.82 14.47
N LEU A 162 -31.40 -2.00 15.19
CA LEU A 162 -30.16 -1.40 14.67
C LEU A 162 -29.12 -2.45 14.28
N LEU A 163 -28.93 -3.48 15.13
CA LEU A 163 -28.02 -4.58 14.83
C LEU A 163 -28.44 -5.33 13.56
N ARG A 164 -29.73 -5.65 13.41
CA ARG A 164 -30.25 -6.31 12.22
C ARG A 164 -29.97 -5.50 10.96
N GLU A 165 -30.25 -4.20 10.97
CA GLU A 165 -29.99 -3.33 9.83
C GLU A 165 -28.50 -3.31 9.49
N ARG A 166 -27.64 -3.09 10.48
CA ARG A 166 -26.17 -3.00 10.29
C ARG A 166 -25.59 -4.32 9.78
N VAL A 167 -25.96 -5.44 10.38
CA VAL A 167 -25.47 -6.78 9.99
C VAL A 167 -25.92 -7.12 8.57
N SER A 168 -27.16 -6.77 8.19
CA SER A 168 -27.69 -7.07 6.84
C SER A 168 -26.92 -6.38 5.71
N ARG A 169 -26.25 -5.26 6.00
CA ARG A 169 -25.45 -4.49 5.04
C ARG A 169 -23.94 -4.67 5.24
N HIS A 170 -23.53 -5.54 6.16
CA HIS A 170 -22.13 -5.69 6.51
C HIS A 170 -21.39 -6.60 5.51
N GLY A 171 -20.38 -6.03 4.86
CA GLY A 171 -19.57 -6.72 3.87
C GLY A 171 -20.17 -6.72 2.45
N SER A 172 -19.32 -6.97 1.47
CA SER A 172 -19.69 -7.05 0.05
C SER A 172 -18.81 -8.06 -0.66
N VAL A 173 -19.35 -8.75 -1.67
CA VAL A 173 -18.59 -9.62 -2.56
C VAL A 173 -18.58 -9.01 -3.95
N SER A 174 -17.40 -8.86 -4.53
CA SER A 174 -17.24 -8.45 -5.93
C SER A 174 -16.68 -9.59 -6.76
N SER A 175 -17.14 -9.68 -8.01
CA SER A 175 -16.64 -10.63 -9.02
C SER A 175 -15.32 -10.17 -9.66
N HIS A 176 -15.00 -8.87 -9.57
CA HIS A 176 -13.81 -8.29 -10.17
C HIS A 176 -13.09 -7.39 -9.14
N PRO A 177 -11.76 -7.51 -8.99
CA PRO A 177 -10.99 -6.48 -8.30
C PRO A 177 -11.17 -5.15 -9.03
N PRO A 178 -11.36 -4.03 -8.32
CA PRO A 178 -11.65 -2.74 -8.93
C PRO A 178 -10.48 -2.17 -9.75
N ALA A 179 -9.28 -2.72 -9.60
CA ALA A 179 -8.09 -2.37 -10.38
C ALA A 179 -7.39 -3.63 -10.91
N GLN A 180 -6.85 -3.54 -12.13
CA GLN A 180 -6.01 -4.57 -12.74
C GLN A 180 -4.79 -3.95 -13.38
N ILE A 181 -3.66 -4.68 -13.32
CA ILE A 181 -2.47 -4.34 -14.11
C ILE A 181 -2.80 -4.62 -15.58
N ASP A 182 -2.68 -3.60 -16.42
CA ASP A 182 -2.95 -3.67 -17.86
C ASP A 182 -1.66 -3.70 -18.69
N GLU A 183 -0.60 -3.05 -18.22
CA GLU A 183 0.69 -3.00 -18.90
C GLU A 183 1.88 -3.15 -17.93
N LEU A 184 2.86 -3.95 -18.36
CA LEU A 184 4.20 -4.01 -17.76
C LEU A 184 5.20 -3.63 -18.84
N GLN A 185 5.82 -2.46 -18.70
CA GLN A 185 6.81 -1.97 -19.64
C GLN A 185 8.21 -2.08 -19.02
N GLU A 186 9.07 -2.85 -19.66
CA GLU A 186 10.46 -3.02 -19.25
C GLU A 186 11.24 -1.70 -19.34
N ARG A 187 12.04 -1.41 -18.30
CA ARG A 187 12.96 -0.28 -18.25
C ARG A 187 14.33 -0.74 -17.71
N PRO A 188 15.43 0.00 -17.95
CA PRO A 188 16.75 -0.31 -17.39
C PRO A 188 16.70 -0.48 -15.87
N GLY A 189 17.00 -1.69 -15.37
CA GLY A 189 16.95 -2.01 -13.95
C GLY A 189 15.59 -1.78 -13.26
N SER A 190 14.50 -1.72 -14.04
CA SER A 190 13.20 -1.29 -13.56
C SER A 190 12.04 -1.79 -14.45
N ILE A 191 10.82 -1.70 -13.96
CA ILE A 191 9.61 -1.99 -14.74
C ILE A 191 8.59 -0.89 -14.43
N LEU A 192 8.07 -0.24 -15.47
CA LEU A 192 6.91 0.64 -15.36
C LEU A 192 5.66 -0.23 -15.32
N VAL A 193 4.94 -0.16 -14.22
CA VAL A 193 3.69 -0.89 -14.02
C VAL A 193 2.55 0.10 -14.20
N ARG A 194 1.63 -0.20 -15.12
CA ARG A 194 0.38 0.55 -15.28
C ARG A 194 -0.80 -0.29 -14.85
N TRP A 195 -1.85 0.37 -14.38
CA TRP A 195 -3.09 -0.28 -14.01
C TRP A 195 -4.29 0.59 -14.38
N CYS A 196 -5.40 -0.08 -14.68
CA CYS A 196 -6.66 0.55 -14.99
C CYS A 196 -7.72 0.20 -13.94
N LYS A 197 -8.68 1.10 -13.77
CA LYS A 197 -9.92 0.82 -13.04
C LYS A 197 -10.78 -0.09 -13.92
N VAL A 198 -11.25 -1.20 -13.38
CA VAL A 198 -12.09 -2.18 -14.10
C VAL A 198 -13.55 -2.10 -13.69
N ASP A 199 -13.82 -1.58 -12.49
CA ASP A 199 -15.17 -1.35 -11.98
C ASP A 199 -15.50 0.13 -12.11
N GLU A 200 -16.34 0.50 -13.09
CA GLU A 200 -16.67 1.90 -13.32
C GLU A 200 -17.42 2.54 -12.15
N ASP A 201 -18.19 1.75 -11.42
CA ASP A 201 -18.98 2.21 -10.26
C ASP A 201 -18.12 2.39 -9.00
N PHE A 202 -16.86 1.93 -9.03
CA PHE A 202 -15.93 2.07 -7.91
C PHE A 202 -15.18 3.41 -7.95
N ALA A 203 -15.55 4.34 -7.08
CA ALA A 203 -14.82 5.59 -6.88
C ALA A 203 -13.51 5.34 -6.11
N ALA A 204 -12.41 5.06 -6.82
CA ALA A 204 -11.09 4.86 -6.24
C ALA A 204 -10.48 6.18 -5.74
N ALA A 205 -10.14 6.22 -4.45
CA ALA A 205 -9.43 7.33 -3.81
C ALA A 205 -7.91 7.17 -3.92
N ASP A 206 -7.40 5.96 -3.67
CA ASP A 206 -5.99 5.62 -3.72
C ASP A 206 -5.78 4.21 -4.28
N TYR A 207 -4.60 3.97 -4.84
CA TYR A 207 -4.08 2.69 -5.28
C TYR A 207 -2.88 2.29 -4.44
N ARG A 208 -2.66 0.97 -4.33
CA ARG A 208 -1.49 0.39 -3.68
C ARG A 208 -0.89 -0.67 -4.58
N LEU A 209 0.35 -0.46 -5.01
CA LEU A 209 1.13 -1.40 -5.80
C LEU A 209 2.11 -2.17 -4.92
N GLN A 210 2.16 -3.48 -5.09
CA GLN A 210 3.13 -4.36 -4.45
C GLN A 210 3.87 -5.21 -5.46
N TYR A 211 5.08 -5.62 -5.09
CA TYR A 211 5.88 -6.57 -5.86
C TYR A 211 6.65 -7.54 -4.97
N ARG A 212 7.11 -8.66 -5.55
CA ARG A 212 8.04 -9.59 -4.90
C ARG A 212 8.85 -10.37 -5.95
N ARG A 213 10.02 -10.88 -5.57
CA ARG A 213 10.81 -11.80 -6.40
C ARG A 213 10.11 -13.16 -6.51
N SER A 214 10.09 -13.75 -7.71
CA SER A 214 9.57 -15.09 -7.98
C SER A 214 10.64 -16.14 -7.66
N GLY A 215 10.36 -17.13 -6.81
CA GLY A 215 11.31 -18.19 -6.44
C GLY A 215 11.03 -18.89 -5.10
N SER A 216 11.72 -20.01 -4.84
CA SER A 216 11.52 -20.93 -3.70
C SER A 216 11.95 -20.42 -2.32
N GLY A 217 12.47 -19.18 -2.24
CA GLY A 217 12.73 -18.46 -0.99
C GLY A 217 11.81 -17.26 -0.77
N GLY A 218 10.63 -17.26 -1.39
CA GLY A 218 9.75 -16.11 -1.61
C GLY A 218 9.74 -15.04 -0.51
N SER A 219 10.22 -13.84 -0.86
CA SER A 219 9.99 -12.64 -0.06
C SER A 219 8.49 -12.37 0.07
N GLN A 220 8.10 -11.76 1.18
CA GLN A 220 6.77 -11.17 1.31
C GLN A 220 6.59 -10.09 0.23
N TYR A 221 5.33 -9.80 -0.13
CA TYR A 221 5.08 -8.66 -1.00
C TYR A 221 5.48 -7.37 -0.29
N GLU A 222 6.22 -6.53 -0.99
CA GLU A 222 6.67 -5.22 -0.52
C GLU A 222 5.88 -4.12 -1.23
N ASP A 223 5.60 -3.02 -0.53
CA ASP A 223 4.92 -1.86 -1.11
C ASP A 223 5.89 -1.08 -1.99
N ALA A 224 5.55 -0.93 -3.27
CA ALA A 224 6.27 -0.06 -4.19
C ALA A 224 5.66 1.35 -4.22
N TYR A 225 4.33 1.44 -4.14
CA TYR A 225 3.61 2.70 -4.29
C TYR A 225 2.28 2.71 -3.53
N ILE A 226 1.94 3.86 -2.94
CA ILE A 226 0.62 4.19 -2.41
C ILE A 226 0.30 5.62 -2.82
N GLY A 227 -0.78 5.82 -3.57
CA GLY A 227 -1.19 7.14 -4.05
C GLY A 227 -2.26 7.07 -5.12
N ARG A 228 -2.48 8.17 -5.84
CA ARG A 228 -3.61 8.33 -6.78
C ARG A 228 -3.29 7.99 -8.23
N ASP A 229 -2.02 7.90 -8.56
CA ASP A 229 -1.56 7.66 -9.93
C ASP A 229 -1.92 6.24 -10.36
N CYS A 230 -2.06 6.06 -11.68
CA CYS A 230 -2.39 4.78 -12.30
C CYS A 230 -1.15 4.09 -12.90
N GLU A 231 0.04 4.61 -12.61
CA GLU A 231 1.29 4.03 -13.04
C GLU A 231 2.40 4.31 -12.02
N PHE A 232 3.37 3.42 -11.95
CA PHE A 232 4.55 3.61 -11.12
C PHE A 232 5.75 2.85 -11.66
N LEU A 233 6.92 3.51 -11.68
CA LEU A 233 8.18 2.91 -12.09
C LEU A 233 8.82 2.18 -10.90
N VAL A 234 8.72 0.86 -10.87
CA VAL A 234 9.38 0.03 -9.86
C VAL A 234 10.85 -0.10 -10.22
N LEU A 235 11.68 0.59 -9.47
CA LEU A 235 13.12 0.63 -9.67
C LEU A 235 13.80 -0.58 -9.02
N HIS A 236 15.09 -0.71 -9.33
CA HIS A 236 16.02 -1.51 -8.53
C HIS A 236 15.79 -3.02 -8.61
N LEU A 237 15.30 -3.47 -9.76
CA LEU A 237 15.07 -4.87 -10.05
C LEU A 237 16.34 -5.50 -10.61
N ASP A 238 16.60 -6.75 -10.20
CA ASP A 238 17.69 -7.55 -10.75
C ASP A 238 17.34 -7.93 -12.19
N PRO A 239 18.22 -7.69 -13.17
CA PRO A 239 17.99 -8.17 -14.52
C PRO A 239 17.86 -9.70 -14.57
N HIS A 240 17.08 -10.19 -15.54
CA HIS A 240 16.76 -11.61 -15.76
C HIS A 240 16.18 -12.32 -14.54
N THR A 241 15.55 -11.58 -13.63
CA THR A 241 14.85 -12.12 -12.48
C THR A 241 13.36 -11.85 -12.61
N ASP A 242 12.55 -12.89 -12.46
CA ASP A 242 11.10 -12.78 -12.43
C ASP A 242 10.61 -12.10 -11.15
N TYR A 243 9.73 -11.12 -11.30
CA TYR A 243 9.00 -10.47 -10.22
C TYR A 243 7.50 -10.60 -10.45
N LEU A 244 6.74 -10.74 -9.35
CA LEU A 244 5.28 -10.73 -9.36
C LEU A 244 4.78 -9.39 -8.84
N PHE A 245 3.91 -8.73 -9.61
CA PHE A 245 3.29 -7.44 -9.29
C PHE A 245 1.80 -7.60 -9.04
N ARG A 246 1.24 -6.86 -8.08
CA ARG A 246 -0.20 -6.80 -7.83
C ARG A 246 -0.63 -5.42 -7.35
N VAL A 247 -1.83 -4.99 -7.71
CA VAL A 247 -2.39 -3.69 -7.32
C VAL A 247 -3.75 -3.87 -6.65
N CYS A 248 -4.08 -3.03 -5.68
CA CYS A 248 -5.43 -2.88 -5.16
C CYS A 248 -5.81 -1.41 -5.07
N ALA A 249 -7.09 -1.13 -4.82
CA ALA A 249 -7.61 0.23 -4.69
C ALA A 249 -8.36 0.40 -3.38
N ARG A 250 -8.46 1.63 -2.89
CA ARG A 250 -9.28 2.01 -1.74
C ARG A 250 -10.35 2.97 -2.21
N GLY A 251 -11.61 2.69 -1.88
CA GLY A 251 -12.73 3.53 -2.28
C GLY A 251 -12.82 4.80 -1.44
N GLU A 252 -13.44 5.84 -1.97
CA GLU A 252 -13.76 7.05 -1.19
C GLU A 252 -14.60 6.71 0.05
N GLY A 253 -14.23 7.30 1.20
CA GLY A 253 -14.89 7.05 2.48
C GLY A 253 -14.66 5.67 3.08
N ARG A 254 -13.84 4.80 2.45
CA ARG A 254 -13.46 3.49 2.99
C ARG A 254 -12.06 3.53 3.56
N THR A 255 -11.86 2.83 4.68
CA THR A 255 -10.53 2.62 5.28
C THR A 255 -9.84 1.37 4.74
N GLU A 256 -10.61 0.37 4.36
CA GLU A 256 -10.14 -0.93 3.88
C GLU A 256 -9.75 -0.89 2.40
N TRP A 257 -8.68 -1.63 2.07
CA TRP A 257 -8.27 -1.88 0.69
C TRP A 257 -9.16 -2.92 0.04
N SER A 258 -9.38 -2.78 -1.27
CA SER A 258 -10.04 -3.79 -2.09
C SER A 258 -9.23 -5.09 -2.16
N PRO A 259 -9.83 -6.17 -2.68
CA PRO A 259 -9.06 -7.31 -3.16
C PRO A 259 -7.97 -6.89 -4.16
N TRP A 260 -6.88 -7.66 -4.18
CA TRP A 260 -5.78 -7.48 -5.12
C TRP A 260 -6.16 -7.91 -6.54
N SER A 261 -5.51 -7.28 -7.52
CA SER A 261 -5.50 -7.71 -8.91
C SER A 261 -4.94 -9.12 -9.06
N ILE A 262 -5.11 -9.70 -10.25
CA ILE A 262 -4.38 -10.92 -10.61
C ILE A 262 -2.88 -10.55 -10.64
N PRO A 263 -2.00 -11.30 -9.95
CA PRO A 263 -0.58 -11.02 -10.01
C PRO A 263 -0.04 -11.20 -11.43
N GLN A 264 0.71 -10.22 -11.93
CA GLN A 264 1.37 -10.27 -13.23
C GLN A 264 2.87 -10.51 -13.04
N THR A 265 3.46 -11.39 -13.85
CA THR A 265 4.91 -11.63 -13.84
C THR A 265 5.58 -10.66 -14.79
N GLY A 266 6.59 -9.94 -14.33
CA GLY A 266 7.46 -9.10 -15.14
C GLY A 266 8.91 -9.31 -14.78
N TYR A 267 9.80 -9.11 -15.75
CA TYR A 267 11.24 -9.08 -15.55
C TYR A 267 11.84 -8.00 -16.46
N THR A 268 13.08 -7.61 -16.17
CA THR A 268 13.86 -6.75 -17.06
C THR A 268 15.12 -7.48 -17.51
N THR A 269 15.41 -7.46 -18.79
CA THR A 269 16.68 -7.82 -19.42
C THR A 269 17.66 -6.65 -19.46
N LEU A 270 17.16 -5.42 -19.32
CA LEU A 270 17.94 -4.20 -19.43
C LEU A 270 18.72 -3.92 -18.14
N THR A 271 20.04 -3.78 -18.28
CA THR A 271 20.93 -3.46 -17.16
C THR A 271 20.66 -2.06 -16.61
N PRO A 272 20.75 -1.85 -15.27
CA PRO A 272 20.53 -0.54 -14.68
C PRO A 272 21.49 0.53 -15.22
N HIS A 273 21.01 1.77 -15.29
CA HIS A 273 21.87 2.91 -15.58
C HIS A 273 22.81 3.20 -14.41
N GLU A 274 24.12 3.08 -14.66
CA GLU A 274 25.17 3.31 -13.66
C GLU A 274 26.25 4.24 -14.21
N TRP A 275 26.82 5.06 -13.33
CA TRP A 275 27.99 5.88 -13.59
C TRP A 275 29.29 5.04 -13.55
N CYS A 276 30.26 5.41 -14.39
CA CYS A 276 31.57 4.76 -14.46
C CYS A 276 32.37 5.02 -13.16
N PRO A 277 32.76 3.97 -12.42
CA PRO A 277 33.57 4.13 -11.21
C PRO A 277 34.99 4.60 -11.55
N GLY A 278 35.69 5.16 -10.54
CA GLY A 278 37.09 5.59 -10.67
C GLY A 278 37.30 6.89 -11.45
N THR A 279 36.23 7.58 -11.84
CA THR A 279 36.34 8.89 -12.49
C THR A 279 36.76 9.96 -11.48
N GLU A 280 37.93 10.56 -11.70
CA GLU A 280 38.47 11.60 -10.83
C GLU A 280 37.51 12.80 -10.74
N GLY A 281 37.36 13.36 -9.53
CA GLY A 281 36.45 14.47 -9.27
C GLY A 281 35.02 14.07 -8.90
N TYR A 282 34.67 12.78 -8.92
CA TYR A 282 33.33 12.29 -8.61
C TYR A 282 33.32 11.24 -7.51
N ILE A 283 32.31 11.31 -6.65
CA ILE A 283 32.01 10.31 -5.64
C ILE A 283 30.66 9.68 -6.01
N LEU A 284 30.62 8.35 -6.08
CA LEU A 284 29.41 7.61 -6.44
C LEU A 284 28.74 7.00 -5.20
N SER A 285 27.42 6.87 -5.23
CA SER A 285 26.69 6.02 -4.27
C SER A 285 27.08 4.55 -4.39
N SER A 286 26.74 3.72 -3.39
CA SER A 286 26.94 2.26 -3.42
C SER A 286 26.38 1.58 -4.67
N ARG A 287 25.24 2.07 -5.16
CA ARG A 287 24.55 1.58 -6.37
C ARG A 287 25.05 2.20 -7.68
N ARG A 288 26.02 3.12 -7.60
CA ARG A 288 26.58 3.84 -8.75
C ARG A 288 25.57 4.61 -9.61
N ASN A 289 24.33 4.85 -9.15
CA ASN A 289 23.33 5.64 -9.88
C ASN A 289 23.28 7.12 -9.43
N ILE A 290 23.94 7.46 -8.32
CA ILE A 290 24.13 8.86 -7.88
C ILE A 290 25.60 9.24 -8.02
N ALA A 291 25.85 10.39 -8.65
CA ALA A 291 27.16 11.02 -8.73
C ALA A 291 27.18 12.37 -8.00
N LEU A 292 28.21 12.58 -7.17
CA LEU A 292 28.48 13.83 -6.46
C LEU A 292 29.81 14.42 -6.95
N ARG A 293 29.81 15.68 -7.38
CA ARG A 293 31.05 16.41 -7.71
C ARG A 293 31.76 16.85 -6.42
N ASN A 294 33.00 16.41 -6.24
CA ASN A 294 33.81 16.74 -5.06
C ASN A 294 34.53 18.11 -5.18
N ASP A 295 35.14 18.56 -4.08
CA ASP A 295 35.96 19.78 -4.00
C ASP A 295 37.38 19.57 -4.57
N SER A 296 37.51 19.05 -5.80
CA SER A 296 38.83 18.91 -6.42
C SER A 296 39.33 20.26 -6.96
N SER A 297 40.56 20.64 -6.60
CA SER A 297 41.22 21.90 -6.98
C SER A 297 41.74 21.94 -8.43
N GLN A 298 41.30 21.01 -9.28
CA GLN A 298 41.83 20.84 -10.63
C GLN A 298 41.12 21.72 -11.66
N SER A 299 41.90 22.35 -12.54
CA SER A 299 41.43 23.22 -13.62
C SER A 299 40.67 22.50 -14.74
N ARG A 300 40.71 21.17 -14.80
CA ARG A 300 40.02 20.34 -15.80
C ARG A 300 38.85 19.61 -15.17
N CYS A 301 37.69 19.70 -15.82
CA CYS A 301 36.45 19.06 -15.37
C CYS A 301 36.19 17.82 -16.24
N PRO A 302 36.64 16.62 -15.84
CA PRO A 302 36.40 15.42 -16.62
C PRO A 302 34.90 15.15 -16.71
N ALA A 303 34.46 14.69 -17.88
CA ALA A 303 33.11 14.17 -18.05
C ALA A 303 33.01 12.80 -17.39
N LEU A 304 31.96 12.60 -16.60
CA LEU A 304 31.59 11.33 -16.03
C LEU A 304 30.60 10.64 -16.96
N TYR A 305 30.97 9.48 -17.50
CA TYR A 305 30.13 8.68 -18.37
C TYR A 305 29.40 7.58 -17.63
N SER A 306 28.38 7.03 -18.27
CA SER A 306 27.81 5.74 -17.90
C SER A 306 28.87 4.64 -17.98
N ASN A 307 28.71 3.61 -17.16
CA ASN A 307 29.62 2.48 -17.09
C ASN A 307 29.62 1.66 -18.40
N ALA A 308 28.48 1.64 -19.09
CA ALA A 308 28.22 0.95 -20.35
C ALA A 308 27.20 1.76 -21.18
N PRO A 309 27.04 1.49 -22.50
CA PRO A 309 26.03 2.13 -23.32
C PRO A 309 24.67 1.50 -23.03
N THR A 310 23.97 1.98 -22.00
CA THR A 310 22.73 1.37 -21.52
C THR A 310 21.48 2.15 -21.88
N TYR A 311 21.60 3.29 -22.58
CA TYR A 311 20.47 4.06 -23.06
C TYR A 311 20.06 3.60 -24.46
N PHE A 312 18.82 3.15 -24.63
CA PHE A 312 18.31 2.64 -25.91
C PHE A 312 17.22 3.56 -26.46
N CYS A 313 17.03 3.56 -27.78
CA CYS A 313 15.88 4.23 -28.39
C CYS A 313 14.55 3.66 -27.82
N GLY A 314 13.57 4.53 -27.60
CA GLY A 314 12.30 4.22 -26.94
C GLY A 314 12.35 4.26 -25.41
N GLN A 315 13.52 4.49 -24.82
CA GLN A 315 13.66 4.72 -23.38
C GLN A 315 13.58 6.20 -23.03
N THR A 316 13.00 6.48 -21.86
CA THR A 316 13.04 7.79 -21.21
C THR A 316 14.19 7.78 -20.20
N LEU A 317 15.31 8.38 -20.54
CA LEU A 317 16.44 8.53 -19.62
C LEU A 317 16.19 9.75 -18.73
N THR A 318 16.18 9.58 -17.41
CA THR A 318 15.83 10.66 -16.47
C THR A 318 16.98 10.98 -15.52
N PHE A 319 17.30 12.27 -15.41
CA PHE A 319 18.24 12.78 -14.41
C PHE A 319 17.52 13.65 -13.39
N LYS A 320 17.74 13.40 -12.10
CA LYS A 320 17.21 14.23 -11.01
C LYS A 320 18.33 14.87 -10.21
N TYR A 321 18.20 16.17 -9.99
CA TYR A 321 19.19 16.99 -9.33
C TYR A 321 18.84 17.11 -7.84
N ALA A 322 19.60 16.45 -6.98
CA ALA A 322 19.20 16.23 -5.58
C ALA A 322 19.78 17.28 -4.59
N HIS A 323 20.84 18.00 -4.95
CA HIS A 323 21.46 19.01 -4.07
C HIS A 323 22.41 19.94 -4.85
N THR A 324 22.47 21.21 -4.44
CA THR A 324 23.55 22.17 -4.77
C THR A 324 24.01 22.81 -3.46
N LEU A 325 25.29 22.71 -3.10
CA LEU A 325 25.76 23.24 -1.82
C LEU A 325 25.69 24.78 -1.73
N HIS A 326 25.71 25.52 -2.84
CA HIS A 326 25.67 27.00 -2.83
C HIS A 326 24.70 27.57 -3.89
N PRO A 327 23.74 28.44 -3.51
CA PRO A 327 22.73 28.99 -4.42
C PRO A 327 23.23 30.15 -5.30
N ASN A 328 24.53 30.52 -5.24
CA ASN A 328 25.03 31.76 -5.86
C ASN A 328 26.33 31.62 -6.65
N THR A 329 26.74 30.40 -7.00
CA THR A 329 27.79 30.18 -8.01
C THR A 329 27.13 30.14 -9.37
N ASP A 330 27.25 31.27 -10.07
CA ASP A 330 27.08 31.43 -11.51
C ASP A 330 27.34 30.08 -12.22
N CYS A 331 26.28 29.46 -12.77
CA CYS A 331 26.32 28.15 -13.43
C CYS A 331 27.08 28.26 -14.76
N ARG A 332 28.36 28.63 -14.70
CA ARG A 332 29.23 28.76 -15.86
C ARG A 332 29.65 27.35 -16.28
N LEU A 333 28.91 26.87 -17.27
CA LEU A 333 29.18 25.67 -18.06
C LEU A 333 29.08 24.36 -17.26
N LEU A 334 27.86 23.87 -17.10
CA LEU A 334 27.67 22.42 -17.26
C LEU A 334 27.94 22.07 -18.73
N LYS A 335 29.04 21.37 -19.02
CA LYS A 335 29.17 20.57 -20.24
C LYS A 335 28.57 19.20 -19.94
N SER A 336 27.26 19.12 -19.77
CA SER A 336 26.62 17.82 -19.64
C SER A 336 26.61 17.10 -20.98
N PHE A 337 27.54 16.18 -21.19
CA PHE A 337 27.48 15.27 -22.33
C PHE A 337 26.36 14.25 -22.13
N PHE A 338 25.09 14.64 -22.32
CA PHE A 338 23.99 13.68 -22.43
C PHE A 338 23.91 13.20 -23.88
N GLY A 339 25.01 12.61 -24.31
CA GLY A 339 25.22 12.12 -25.65
C GLY A 339 25.50 10.64 -25.58
N ALA A 340 24.57 9.92 -26.16
CA ALA A 340 24.81 8.80 -27.02
C ALA A 340 26.14 8.85 -27.78
N LEU A 341 27.20 8.33 -27.17
CA LEU A 341 28.50 8.17 -27.83
C LEU A 341 28.59 6.77 -28.43
N GLU A 342 29.06 6.67 -29.67
CA GLU A 342 29.43 5.38 -30.28
C GLU A 342 30.65 4.76 -29.57
N GLN A 343 31.56 5.57 -28.99
CA GLN A 343 32.80 5.11 -28.33
C GLN A 343 33.29 6.01 -27.17
N LYS A 344 34.00 5.42 -26.19
CA LYS A 344 34.60 6.09 -25.02
C LYS A 344 35.93 6.75 -25.40
N HIS A 345 35.93 8.01 -25.84
CA HIS A 345 37.15 8.77 -26.13
C HIS A 345 37.50 9.77 -25.01
N SER A 346 38.81 9.98 -24.77
CA SER A 346 39.35 11.06 -23.95
C SER A 346 39.30 12.37 -24.75
N PHE A 347 38.64 13.41 -24.21
CA PHE A 347 38.36 14.64 -24.96
C PHE A 347 39.57 15.56 -25.15
N PRO A 348 39.89 15.95 -26.40
CA PRO A 348 40.17 17.34 -26.76
C PRO A 348 38.86 18.08 -27.06
N ASP A 349 38.84 19.42 -26.92
CA ASP A 349 37.69 20.31 -27.11
C ASP A 349 37.02 20.28 -28.51
N SER A 350 37.41 19.37 -29.42
CA SER A 350 37.08 19.42 -30.86
C SER A 350 36.12 18.36 -31.39
N LEU A 351 35.44 17.55 -30.57
CA LEU A 351 34.44 16.56 -31.05
C LEU A 351 33.09 16.69 -30.34
N LEU A 352 32.50 17.89 -30.46
CA LEU A 352 31.07 18.13 -30.30
C LEU A 352 30.24 17.62 -31.50
N CYS A 353 30.85 16.95 -32.48
CA CYS A 353 30.20 16.64 -33.77
C CYS A 353 29.12 15.55 -33.74
N CYS A 354 29.01 14.75 -32.67
CA CYS A 354 28.11 13.58 -32.63
C CYS A 354 27.37 13.45 -31.29
N CYS A 355 26.91 14.56 -30.68
CA CYS A 355 26.15 14.53 -29.43
C CYS A 355 25.16 15.68 -29.31
N PHE A 356 24.14 15.51 -28.47
CA PHE A 356 23.30 16.60 -27.99
C PHE A 356 23.50 16.83 -26.50
N VAL A 357 23.26 18.05 -26.02
CA VAL A 357 23.58 18.51 -24.66
C VAL A 357 22.51 19.47 -24.15
N CYS A 358 22.06 19.29 -22.91
CA CYS A 358 21.29 20.30 -22.19
C CYS A 358 22.15 20.88 -21.05
N ARG A 359 22.37 22.20 -21.06
CA ARG A 359 23.04 22.90 -19.95
C ARG A 359 22.07 23.14 -18.80
N CYS A 360 22.57 23.34 -17.58
CA CYS A 360 21.72 23.78 -16.46
C CYS A 360 21.10 25.17 -16.66
N SER A 361 21.61 25.98 -17.59
CA SER A 361 20.94 27.23 -17.99
C SER A 361 19.67 26.99 -18.82
N GLY A 362 19.41 25.75 -19.24
CA GLY A 362 18.33 25.39 -20.16
C GLY A 362 18.70 25.44 -21.65
N ALA A 363 19.93 25.83 -21.98
CA ALA A 363 20.38 25.88 -23.37
C ALA A 363 20.63 24.47 -23.93
N VAL A 364 20.08 24.20 -25.11
CA VAL A 364 20.17 22.90 -25.81
C VAL A 364 21.15 23.01 -26.96
N PHE A 365 22.03 22.02 -27.12
CA PHE A 365 23.01 21.93 -28.21
C PHE A 365 22.82 20.63 -28.96
N VAL A 366 22.99 20.68 -30.29
CA VAL A 366 22.96 19.51 -31.17
C VAL A 366 24.16 19.57 -32.09
N ASN A 367 25.00 18.54 -32.05
CA ASN A 367 26.27 18.46 -32.79
C ASN A 367 27.12 19.75 -32.63
N GLY A 368 27.17 20.27 -31.39
CA GLY A 368 27.93 21.46 -31.01
C GLY A 368 27.28 22.81 -31.33
N LYS A 369 26.09 22.82 -31.94
CA LYS A 369 25.36 24.06 -32.28
C LYS A 369 24.23 24.32 -31.28
N GLU A 370 24.18 25.54 -30.74
CA GLU A 370 23.11 25.96 -29.82
C GLU A 370 21.78 26.09 -30.57
N MET A 371 20.72 25.52 -30.01
CA MET A 371 19.35 25.72 -30.48
C MET A 371 18.76 27.00 -29.91
N THR A 372 17.82 27.60 -30.65
CA THR A 372 17.11 28.80 -30.21
C THR A 372 16.15 28.54 -29.06
N ASN A 373 15.55 27.35 -29.01
CA ASN A 373 14.62 26.97 -27.95
C ASN A 373 15.38 26.53 -26.71
N GLN A 374 15.02 27.09 -25.56
CA GLN A 374 15.64 26.81 -24.27
C GLN A 374 14.61 26.25 -23.28
N LEU A 375 15.09 25.33 -22.45
CA LEU A 375 14.37 24.79 -21.30
C LEU A 375 14.50 25.73 -20.09
N PRO A 376 13.70 25.54 -19.03
CA PRO A 376 13.91 26.21 -17.76
C PRO A 376 15.29 25.87 -17.19
N ALA A 377 15.89 26.80 -16.46
CA ALA A 377 17.13 26.53 -15.75
C ALA A 377 16.93 25.45 -14.69
N VAL A 378 17.87 24.51 -14.60
CA VAL A 378 17.83 23.37 -13.69
C VAL A 378 18.13 23.84 -12.27
N THR A 379 17.19 23.58 -11.36
CA THR A 379 17.31 23.85 -9.92
C THR A 379 17.29 22.55 -9.12
N VAL A 380 17.57 22.64 -7.81
CA VAL A 380 17.42 21.48 -6.91
C VAL A 380 15.99 20.96 -6.97
N GLY A 381 15.85 19.65 -7.16
CA GLY A 381 14.57 18.97 -7.34
C GLY A 381 14.12 18.85 -8.79
N SER A 382 14.73 19.59 -9.72
CA SER A 382 14.43 19.48 -11.15
C SER A 382 14.74 18.08 -11.67
N ALA A 383 13.91 17.63 -12.60
CA ALA A 383 14.16 16.46 -13.43
C ALA A 383 14.36 16.91 -14.89
N VAL A 384 15.30 16.25 -15.57
CA VAL A 384 15.51 16.40 -17.01
C VAL A 384 15.36 15.03 -17.64
N THR A 385 14.46 14.91 -18.61
CA THR A 385 14.17 13.68 -19.34
C THR A 385 14.70 13.76 -20.76
N PHE A 386 15.12 12.61 -21.28
CA PHE A 386 15.57 12.44 -22.65
C PHE A 386 14.87 11.25 -23.27
N ASP A 387 14.07 11.53 -24.28
CA ASP A 387 13.34 10.54 -25.07
C ASP A 387 13.88 10.55 -26.50
N MET A 388 14.02 9.36 -27.08
CA MET A 388 14.59 9.20 -28.40
C MET A 388 13.80 8.18 -29.21
N GLU A 389 13.39 8.56 -30.40
CA GLU A 389 12.65 7.71 -31.33
C GLU A 389 13.33 7.66 -32.70
N VAL A 390 13.28 6.51 -33.36
CA VAL A 390 13.79 6.35 -34.72
C VAL A 390 12.74 6.84 -35.71
N VAL A 391 13.08 7.81 -36.57
CA VAL A 391 12.11 8.43 -37.50
C VAL A 391 12.04 7.70 -38.84
N ASN A 392 13.14 7.14 -39.34
CA ASN A 392 13.19 6.40 -40.62
C ASN A 392 14.30 5.34 -40.62
N LEU A 393 13.95 4.10 -40.98
CA LEU A 393 14.85 3.12 -41.60
C LEU A 393 14.54 3.16 -43.10
N PHE A 394 15.37 3.81 -43.93
CA PHE A 394 15.16 3.68 -45.38
C PHE A 394 15.30 2.20 -45.78
N PRO A 395 14.45 1.68 -46.70
CA PRO A 395 14.60 0.31 -47.17
C PRO A 395 15.96 0.17 -47.85
N ILE A 396 16.71 -0.85 -47.43
CA ILE A 396 17.94 -1.30 -48.09
C ILE A 396 17.60 -1.52 -49.56
N SER A 397 18.08 -0.65 -50.44
CA SER A 397 17.89 -0.82 -51.88
C SER A 397 18.59 -2.09 -52.33
N ASN A 398 17.87 -2.92 -53.09
CA ASN A 398 18.24 -4.27 -53.48
C ASN A 398 19.33 -4.34 -54.57
N ASN A 399 20.40 -3.54 -54.45
CA ASN A 399 21.56 -3.59 -55.33
C ASN A 399 22.85 -3.64 -54.49
N ASN A 400 23.60 -4.72 -54.68
CA ASN A 400 24.88 -5.05 -54.03
C ASN A 400 26.00 -4.07 -54.42
N THR A 401 25.91 -2.83 -53.96
CA THR A 401 27.04 -1.88 -53.92
C THR A 401 26.90 -1.03 -52.65
N PRO A 402 27.89 -1.04 -51.73
CA PRO A 402 27.87 -0.18 -50.54
C PRO A 402 28.23 1.24 -50.97
N SER A 403 27.24 2.01 -51.44
CA SER A 403 27.41 3.43 -51.67
C SER A 403 27.31 4.18 -50.33
N GLU A 404 28.41 4.86 -50.01
CA GLU A 404 28.64 5.81 -48.93
C GLU A 404 27.42 6.67 -48.52
N GLY A 405 27.19 6.82 -47.20
CA GLY A 405 26.62 8.05 -46.63
C GLY A 405 25.13 8.09 -46.27
N GLY A 406 24.55 7.01 -45.71
CA GLY A 406 23.19 7.09 -45.13
C GLY A 406 23.21 7.59 -43.68
N HIS A 407 22.85 8.86 -43.43
CA HIS A 407 22.65 9.36 -42.06
C HIS A 407 21.35 8.80 -41.44
N PHE A 408 21.44 8.34 -40.19
CA PHE A 408 20.29 7.90 -39.40
C PHE A 408 19.66 9.10 -38.70
N LYS A 409 18.33 9.18 -38.74
CA LYS A 409 17.57 10.30 -38.18
C LYS A 409 16.82 9.85 -36.93
N LEU A 410 17.22 10.40 -35.79
CA LEU A 410 16.60 10.20 -34.49
C LEU A 410 15.82 11.45 -34.11
N ARG A 411 14.60 11.30 -33.60
CA ARG A 411 13.86 12.39 -32.99
C ARG A 411 14.13 12.37 -31.50
N VAL A 412 14.67 13.48 -31.01
CA VAL A 412 15.03 13.63 -29.60
C VAL A 412 14.09 14.65 -28.98
N THR A 413 13.50 14.28 -27.84
CA THR A 413 12.72 15.16 -26.98
C THR A 413 13.44 15.31 -25.66
N ILE A 414 13.73 16.56 -25.27
CA ILE A 414 14.30 16.89 -23.96
C ILE A 414 13.24 17.60 -23.15
N GLY A 415 12.84 17.00 -22.03
CA GLY A 415 11.87 17.58 -21.10
C GLY A 415 12.52 18.14 -19.84
N SER A 416 12.04 19.28 -19.36
CA SER A 416 12.34 19.76 -18.01
C SER A 416 11.20 20.61 -17.45
N GLY A 417 10.65 20.19 -16.32
CA GLY A 417 9.46 20.81 -15.73
C GLY A 417 8.25 20.64 -16.66
N ASN A 418 7.66 21.74 -17.11
CA ASN A 418 6.51 21.77 -18.01
C ASN A 418 6.88 22.22 -19.44
N ARG A 419 8.16 22.15 -19.81
CA ARG A 419 8.66 22.53 -21.14
C ARG A 419 9.42 21.39 -21.76
N GLU A 420 9.31 21.31 -23.08
CA GLU A 420 9.99 20.32 -23.91
C GLU A 420 10.61 20.99 -25.12
N VAL A 421 11.74 20.46 -25.57
CA VAL A 421 12.40 20.83 -26.83
C VAL A 421 12.55 19.57 -27.66
N VAL A 422 11.99 19.59 -28.86
CA VAL A 422 12.04 18.48 -29.82
C VAL A 422 12.90 18.87 -31.01
N PHE A 423 13.81 17.99 -31.41
CA PHE A 423 14.63 18.20 -32.60
C PHE A 423 14.99 16.87 -33.26
N ASP A 424 15.39 16.96 -34.53
CA ASP A 424 15.90 15.83 -35.28
C ASP A 424 17.44 15.80 -35.18
N TRP A 425 17.99 14.69 -34.70
CA TRP A 425 19.41 14.43 -34.57
C TRP A 425 19.88 13.47 -35.67
N LEU A 426 20.87 13.89 -36.45
CA LEU A 426 21.47 13.10 -37.52
C LEU A 426 22.74 12.42 -36.98
N VAL A 427 22.78 11.10 -37.09
CA VAL A 427 23.89 10.23 -36.65
C VAL A 427 24.46 9.49 -37.85
N ASP A 428 25.77 9.34 -37.89
CA ASP A 428 26.48 8.77 -39.04
C ASP A 428 26.41 7.23 -39.07
N GLN A 429 26.11 6.57 -37.94
CA GLN A 429 25.92 5.13 -37.85
C GLN A 429 24.62 4.78 -37.11
N ALA A 430 24.09 3.58 -37.40
CA ALA A 430 23.01 3.02 -36.60
C ALA A 430 23.59 2.61 -35.24
N VAL A 431 23.03 3.16 -34.17
CA VAL A 431 23.45 2.83 -32.80
C VAL A 431 22.24 2.34 -32.03
N ASP A 432 22.29 1.09 -31.58
CA ASP A 432 21.20 0.47 -30.80
C ASP A 432 21.19 0.98 -29.35
N CYS A 433 22.37 1.34 -28.84
CA CYS A 433 22.58 1.72 -27.46
C CYS A 433 23.67 2.77 -27.30
N LEU A 434 23.51 3.60 -26.28
CA LEU A 434 24.09 4.92 -26.20
C LEU A 434 24.64 5.14 -24.79
N TYR A 435 25.85 5.72 -24.70
CA TYR A 435 26.34 6.23 -23.41
C TYR A 435 25.54 7.47 -22.99
N PHE A 436 25.54 7.75 -21.69
CA PHE A 436 25.15 9.06 -21.17
C PHE A 436 26.25 9.60 -20.28
N GLY A 437 26.24 10.91 -20.00
CA GLY A 437 27.31 11.53 -19.24
C GLY A 437 26.97 12.88 -18.65
N CYS A 438 27.75 13.32 -17.67
CA CYS A 438 27.62 14.65 -17.07
C CYS A 438 29.00 15.28 -16.83
N SER A 439 29.09 16.61 -16.82
CA SER A 439 30.29 17.33 -16.38
C SER A 439 29.91 18.59 -15.62
N PHE A 440 30.46 18.74 -14.41
CA PHE A 440 30.22 19.87 -13.53
C PHE A 440 31.54 20.56 -13.19
N VAL A 441 31.54 21.90 -13.32
CA VAL A 441 32.68 22.74 -12.95
C VAL A 441 32.69 23.02 -11.45
N GLY A 442 31.55 23.42 -10.89
CA GLY A 442 31.41 23.67 -9.46
C GLY A 442 31.28 22.37 -8.66
N CYS A 443 31.77 22.37 -7.43
CA CYS A 443 31.56 21.28 -6.48
C CYS A 443 30.12 21.25 -5.94
N GLY A 444 29.74 20.12 -5.33
CA GLY A 444 28.48 19.98 -4.60
C GLY A 444 27.25 19.66 -5.44
N TRP A 445 27.41 19.47 -6.75
CA TRP A 445 26.35 18.94 -7.62
C TRP A 445 26.13 17.46 -7.36
N LYS A 446 24.89 17.08 -7.10
CA LYS A 446 24.46 15.69 -6.90
C LYS A 446 23.39 15.31 -7.92
N VAL A 447 23.68 14.34 -8.79
CA VAL A 447 22.76 13.88 -9.84
C VAL A 447 22.49 12.39 -9.71
N LEU A 448 21.21 12.06 -9.74
CA LEU A 448 20.68 10.70 -9.81
C LEU A 448 20.27 10.41 -11.25
N VAL A 449 20.66 9.24 -11.77
CA VAL A 449 20.13 8.67 -13.02
C VAL A 449 19.12 7.58 -12.68
N PHE A 450 17.99 7.57 -13.39
CA PHE A 450 16.96 6.53 -13.35
C PHE A 450 17.03 5.71 -14.61
#